data_AF-R2QMB3-F1
#
_entry.id   AF-R2QMB3-F1
#
_cell.length_a   1.000
_cell.length_b   1.000
_cell.length_c   1.000
_cell.angle_alpha   90.00
_cell.angle_beta   90.00
_cell.angle_gamma   90.00
#
_symmetry.space_group_name_H-M   'P 1'
#
loop_
_entity.id
_entity.type
_entity.pdbx_description
1 polymer ?
#
loop_
_entity_poly.entity_id
_entity_poly.type
_entity_poly.pdbx_seq_one_letter_code
_entity_poly.pdbx_strand_id
1 'polypeptide(L)'
;MVLFDVSKYEVPDPKSVDIEKTKYNVGVFLSAYLPARSRVGQPREPKVTSSFSLIPPSTANTNQGEAEEILIQNEEAKEEFDYLHNLFEKGFSVIQHPFKPEITTRRKRIFYDRYILGNSIYVTAQRLHISEDLVSQESTKSIIQFASALELLKFR
;
A
#
# COMPACT_ATOMS: atom_id res chain seq x y z
N MET A 1 -15.85 -33.99 0.14
CA MET A 1 -14.55 -33.34 0.41
C MET A 1 -14.66 -31.91 -0.10
N VAL A 2 -14.45 -30.90 0.74
CA VAL A 2 -14.58 -29.49 0.34
C VAL A 2 -13.25 -29.06 -0.28
N LEU A 3 -13.28 -28.62 -1.55
CA LEU A 3 -12.07 -28.21 -2.29
C LEU A 3 -11.61 -26.78 -1.95
N PHE A 4 -12.51 -25.96 -1.42
CA PHE A 4 -12.25 -24.55 -1.12
C PHE A 4 -12.72 -24.20 0.29
N ASP A 5 -11.78 -23.84 1.16
CA ASP A 5 -12.06 -23.44 2.52
C ASP A 5 -12.30 -21.92 2.59
N VAL A 6 -13.56 -21.53 2.62
CA VAL A 6 -13.99 -20.12 2.64
C VAL A 6 -13.43 -19.38 3.85
N SER A 7 -13.34 -20.05 5.00
CA SER A 7 -12.93 -19.42 6.27
C SER A 7 -11.51 -18.85 6.23
N LYS A 8 -10.64 -19.43 5.39
CA LYS A 8 -9.25 -18.97 5.21
C LYS A 8 -9.13 -17.68 4.40
N TYR A 9 -10.15 -17.36 3.60
CA TYR A 9 -10.12 -16.22 2.67
C TYR A 9 -11.15 -15.14 3.05
N GLU A 10 -11.84 -15.32 4.16
CA GLU A 10 -12.79 -14.33 4.65
C GLU A 10 -12.07 -13.09 5.16
N VAL A 11 -12.54 -11.92 4.75
CA VAL A 11 -12.06 -10.64 5.29
C VAL A 11 -12.72 -10.46 6.65
N PRO A 12 -11.96 -10.28 7.74
CA PRO A 12 -12.55 -10.17 9.08
C PRO A 12 -13.55 -9.02 9.19
N ASP A 13 -14.62 -9.23 9.98
CA ASP A 13 -15.63 -8.21 10.24
C ASP A 13 -14.97 -6.99 10.93
N PRO A 14 -15.15 -5.76 10.43
CA PRO A 14 -14.62 -4.55 11.06
C PRO A 14 -14.89 -4.42 12.57
N LYS A 15 -15.97 -5.03 13.09
CA LYS A 15 -16.27 -5.01 14.53
C LYS A 15 -15.31 -5.83 15.37
N SER A 16 -14.75 -6.90 14.81
CA SER A 16 -13.78 -7.78 15.47
C SER A 16 -12.36 -7.21 15.50
N VAL A 17 -12.10 -6.20 14.65
CA VAL A 17 -10.78 -5.59 14.47
C VAL A 17 -10.63 -4.35 15.36
N ASP A 18 -9.47 -4.23 15.99
CA ASP A 18 -8.97 -2.98 16.58
C ASP A 18 -8.42 -2.10 15.45
N ILE A 19 -9.29 -1.22 14.94
CA ILE A 19 -8.98 -0.38 13.77
C ILE A 19 -7.85 0.61 14.07
N GLU A 20 -7.77 1.14 15.29
CA GLU A 20 -6.74 2.12 15.63
C GLU A 20 -5.36 1.46 15.73
N LYS A 21 -5.25 0.29 16.39
CA LYS A 21 -3.98 -0.47 16.38
C LYS A 21 -3.62 -0.99 14.99
N THR A 22 -4.60 -1.39 14.19
CA THR A 22 -4.36 -1.82 12.81
C THR A 22 -3.83 -0.67 11.95
N LYS A 23 -4.41 0.53 12.06
CA LYS A 23 -3.91 1.75 11.41
C LYS A 23 -2.48 2.06 11.84
N TYR A 24 -2.18 1.91 13.13
CA TYR A 24 -0.81 2.08 13.64
C TYR A 24 0.18 1.13 12.96
N ASN A 25 -0.12 -0.17 12.87
CA ASN A 25 0.77 -1.15 12.22
C ASN A 25 0.96 -0.85 10.73
N VAL A 26 -0.12 -0.50 10.02
CA VAL A 26 -0.03 -0.07 8.61
C VAL A 26 0.78 1.22 8.50
N GLY A 27 0.65 2.15 9.44
CA GLY A 27 1.45 3.36 9.52
C GLY A 27 2.94 3.09 9.71
N VAL A 28 3.32 2.12 10.55
CA VAL A 28 4.71 1.67 10.71
C VAL A 28 5.24 1.11 9.39
N PHE A 29 4.48 0.23 8.73
CA PHE A 29 4.84 -0.29 7.42
C PHE A 29 5.06 0.82 6.39
N LEU A 30 4.12 1.76 6.26
CA LEU A 30 4.22 2.86 5.30
C LEU A 30 5.38 3.81 5.63
N SER A 31 5.71 3.96 6.91
CA SER A 31 6.84 4.77 7.38
C SER A 31 8.19 4.14 7.02
N ALA A 32 8.26 2.82 6.85
CA ALA A 32 9.43 2.14 6.27
C ALA A 32 9.41 2.20 4.73
N TYR A 33 8.25 1.93 4.12
CA TYR A 33 8.10 1.82 2.67
C TYR A 33 8.29 3.14 1.91
N LEU A 34 7.63 4.22 2.32
CA LEU A 34 7.66 5.47 1.55
C LEU A 34 9.06 6.09 1.47
N PRO A 35 9.89 6.11 2.54
CA PRO A 35 11.29 6.52 2.44
C PRO A 35 12.15 5.56 1.61
N ALA A 36 11.93 4.24 1.70
CA ALA A 36 12.67 3.26 0.89
C ALA A 36 12.52 3.54 -0.62
N ARG A 37 11.32 3.95 -1.07
CA ARG A 37 11.09 4.43 -2.44
C ARG A 37 11.99 5.61 -2.79
N SER A 38 12.07 6.61 -1.91
CA SER A 38 12.88 7.81 -2.15
C SER A 38 14.37 7.51 -2.20
N ARG A 39 14.86 6.53 -1.41
CA ARG A 39 16.27 6.10 -1.42
C ARG A 39 16.71 5.53 -2.77
N VAL A 40 15.82 4.81 -3.47
CA VAL A 40 16.10 4.24 -4.80
C VAL A 40 15.75 5.19 -5.95
N GLY A 41 15.55 6.48 -5.67
CA GLY A 41 15.22 7.49 -6.69
C GLY A 41 13.78 7.40 -7.24
N GLN A 42 12.91 6.57 -6.64
CA GLN A 42 11.49 6.54 -6.98
C GLN A 42 10.74 7.69 -6.28
N PRO A 43 9.68 8.25 -6.88
CA PRO A 43 8.81 9.19 -6.17
C PRO A 43 8.30 8.55 -4.88
N ARG A 44 8.29 9.35 -3.79
CA ARG A 44 7.81 8.91 -2.47
C ARG A 44 6.44 8.25 -2.54
N GLU A 45 5.58 8.74 -3.43
CA GLU A 45 4.24 8.22 -3.65
C GLU A 45 4.17 7.26 -4.86
N PRO A 46 3.58 6.06 -4.74
CA PRO A 46 3.31 5.13 -5.85
C PRO A 46 2.47 5.73 -6.98
N LYS A 47 2.98 5.77 -8.21
CA LYS A 47 2.13 6.15 -9.36
C LYS A 47 0.94 5.19 -9.47
N VAL A 48 -0.28 5.73 -9.48
CA VAL A 48 -1.55 4.97 -9.58
C VAL A 48 -1.86 4.54 -11.03
N THR A 49 -0.98 4.82 -11.99
CA THR A 49 -1.20 4.45 -13.39
C THR A 49 -0.95 2.97 -13.62
N SER A 50 -2.00 2.30 -14.10
CA SER A 50 -2.02 0.95 -14.64
C SER A 50 -0.80 0.69 -15.53
N SER A 51 0.01 -0.29 -15.13
CA SER A 51 0.99 -0.99 -15.98
C SER A 51 2.28 -0.23 -16.31
N PHE A 52 3.41 -0.73 -15.78
CA PHE A 52 4.73 -0.74 -16.43
C PHE A 52 5.24 0.59 -17.03
N SER A 53 6.07 1.32 -16.29
CA SER A 53 7.01 2.26 -16.93
C SER A 53 8.31 1.53 -17.27
N LEU A 54 8.59 1.37 -18.56
CA LEU A 54 9.74 0.69 -19.17
C LEU A 54 11.03 1.54 -19.20
N ILE A 55 11.12 2.60 -18.38
CA ILE A 55 12.26 3.53 -18.43
C ILE A 55 13.18 3.20 -17.26
N PRO A 56 14.37 2.60 -17.50
CA PRO A 56 15.33 2.38 -16.44
C PRO A 56 15.90 3.74 -15.98
N PRO A 57 16.17 3.92 -14.68
CA PRO A 57 16.85 5.12 -14.20
C PRO A 57 18.28 5.14 -14.74
N SER A 58 18.64 6.20 -15.48
CA SER A 58 20.01 6.43 -15.95
C SER A 58 20.88 6.91 -14.80
N THR A 59 21.88 6.13 -14.39
CA THR A 59 22.98 6.60 -13.52
C THR A 59 24.29 6.52 -14.29
N ALA A 60 24.79 7.66 -14.76
CA ALA A 60 26.14 7.80 -15.32
C ALA A 60 27.14 8.08 -14.18
N ASN A 61 28.22 7.29 -14.16
CA ASN A 61 29.31 7.24 -13.17
C ASN A 61 30.10 8.54 -12.98
N THR A 62 30.77 8.69 -11.82
CA THR A 62 32.25 8.89 -11.67
C THR A 62 32.62 8.94 -10.17
N ASN A 63 33.41 7.97 -9.64
CA ASN A 63 34.39 8.02 -8.52
C ASN A 63 34.58 6.63 -7.85
N GLN A 64 35.68 5.93 -8.13
CA GLN A 64 35.85 4.47 -7.90
C GLN A 64 36.17 3.99 -6.47
N GLY A 65 36.50 4.86 -5.50
CA GLY A 65 36.79 4.43 -4.12
C GLY A 65 35.57 4.49 -3.18
N GLU A 66 34.73 5.51 -3.33
CA GLU A 66 33.42 5.64 -2.67
C GLU A 66 32.34 4.85 -3.43
N ALA A 67 32.62 4.41 -4.67
CA ALA A 67 31.68 3.68 -5.51
C ALA A 67 31.28 2.33 -4.94
N GLU A 68 32.16 1.57 -4.26
CA GLU A 68 31.79 0.24 -3.73
C GLU A 68 30.84 0.36 -2.54
N GLU A 69 31.09 1.27 -1.61
CA GLU A 69 30.21 1.51 -0.46
C GLU A 69 28.89 2.16 -0.91
N ILE A 70 28.92 3.05 -1.90
CA ILE A 70 27.71 3.60 -2.55
C ILE A 70 26.97 2.51 -3.37
N LEU A 71 27.67 1.61 -4.05
CA LEU A 71 27.06 0.49 -4.79
C LEU A 71 26.40 -0.51 -3.85
N ILE A 72 27.06 -0.86 -2.74
CA ILE A 72 26.51 -1.74 -1.71
C ILE A 72 25.32 -1.08 -1.01
N GLN A 73 25.43 0.19 -0.60
CA GLN A 73 24.30 0.93 -0.04
C GLN A 73 23.14 1.07 -1.03
N ASN A 74 23.42 1.20 -2.33
CA ASN A 74 22.40 1.22 -3.37
C ASN A 74 21.78 -0.17 -3.60
N GLU A 75 22.55 -1.25 -3.47
CA GLU A 75 22.10 -2.63 -3.63
C GLU A 75 21.25 -3.06 -2.43
N GLU A 76 21.71 -2.81 -1.19
CA GLU A 76 20.95 -3.04 0.05
C GLU A 76 19.67 -2.19 0.08
N ALA A 77 19.75 -0.90 -0.28
CA ALA A 77 18.57 -0.04 -0.37
C ALA A 77 17.58 -0.51 -1.44
N LYS A 78 18.08 -1.12 -2.52
CA LYS A 78 17.25 -1.70 -3.58
C LYS A 78 16.60 -2.99 -3.14
N GLU A 79 17.32 -3.88 -2.47
CA GLU A 79 16.75 -5.12 -1.90
C GLU A 79 15.66 -4.81 -0.87
N GLU A 80 15.91 -3.86 0.03
CA GLU A 80 14.93 -3.40 1.01
C GLU A 80 13.70 -2.79 0.31
N PHE A 81 13.92 -1.95 -0.70
CA PHE A 81 12.83 -1.39 -1.49
C PHE A 81 12.02 -2.48 -2.19
N ASP A 82 12.67 -3.42 -2.89
CA ASP A 82 12.00 -4.48 -3.64
C ASP A 82 11.18 -5.36 -2.69
N TYR A 83 11.73 -5.70 -1.52
CA TYR A 83 11.01 -6.41 -0.47
C TYR A 83 9.76 -5.64 -0.01
N LEU A 84 9.91 -4.37 0.39
CA LEU A 84 8.80 -3.55 0.88
C LEU A 84 7.78 -3.25 -0.24
N HIS A 85 8.23 -3.11 -1.48
CA HIS A 85 7.39 -2.88 -2.65
C HIS A 85 6.55 -4.11 -2.97
N ASN A 86 7.13 -5.31 -2.94
CA ASN A 86 6.40 -6.56 -3.13
C ASN A 86 5.32 -6.75 -2.06
N LEU A 87 5.62 -6.40 -0.80
CA LEU A 87 4.60 -6.37 0.27
C LEU A 87 3.52 -5.34 -0.02
N PHE A 88 3.89 -4.12 -0.43
CA PHE A 88 2.91 -3.10 -0.80
C PHE A 88 2.00 -3.56 -1.94
N GLU A 89 2.56 -4.14 -3.01
CA GLU A 89 1.80 -4.67 -4.14
C GLU A 89 0.86 -5.80 -3.71
N LYS A 90 1.35 -6.74 -2.87
CA LYS A 90 0.52 -7.79 -2.28
C LYS A 90 -0.68 -7.20 -1.52
N GLY A 91 -0.43 -6.27 -0.59
CA GLY A 91 -1.48 -5.63 0.20
C GLY A 91 -2.44 -4.80 -0.65
N PHE A 92 -1.95 -4.09 -1.66
CA PHE A 92 -2.78 -3.23 -2.52
C PHE A 92 -3.58 -4.03 -3.55
N SER A 93 -3.06 -5.16 -4.01
CA SER A 93 -3.74 -6.04 -4.98
C SER A 93 -5.04 -6.63 -4.42
N VAL A 94 -5.05 -7.00 -3.13
CA VAL A 94 -6.20 -7.61 -2.45
C VAL A 94 -7.31 -6.64 -2.09
N ILE A 95 -7.11 -5.33 -2.27
CA ILE A 95 -8.16 -4.33 -2.07
C ILE A 95 -9.17 -4.48 -3.22
N GLN A 96 -10.26 -5.20 -2.97
CA GLN A 96 -11.22 -5.57 -4.01
C GLN A 96 -12.65 -5.74 -3.48
N HIS A 97 -13.62 -5.55 -4.38
CA HIS A 97 -15.01 -5.91 -4.18
C HIS A 97 -15.35 -7.14 -5.04
N PRO A 98 -15.94 -8.22 -4.49
CA PRO A 98 -16.13 -9.50 -5.19
C PRO A 98 -16.89 -9.42 -6.52
N PHE A 99 -17.87 -8.51 -6.62
CA PHE A 99 -18.81 -8.45 -7.76
C PHE A 99 -18.83 -7.11 -8.51
N LYS A 100 -18.09 -6.10 -8.04
CA LYS A 100 -18.27 -4.70 -8.49
C LYS A 100 -16.92 -4.03 -8.73
N PRO A 101 -16.35 -4.13 -9.95
CA PRO A 101 -15.01 -3.59 -10.26
C PRO A 101 -14.91 -2.06 -10.08
N GLU A 102 -16.01 -1.34 -10.26
CA GLU A 102 -16.09 0.10 -10.00
C GLU A 102 -15.89 0.43 -8.52
N ILE A 103 -16.39 -0.42 -7.61
CA ILE A 103 -16.15 -0.29 -6.17
C ILE A 103 -14.69 -0.60 -5.85
N THR A 104 -14.10 -1.64 -6.47
CA THR A 104 -12.66 -1.93 -6.34
C THR A 104 -11.81 -0.71 -6.71
N THR A 105 -12.08 -0.11 -7.87
CA THR A 105 -11.35 1.07 -8.36
C THR A 105 -11.49 2.25 -7.39
N ARG A 106 -12.72 2.52 -6.94
CA ARG A 106 -12.98 3.58 -5.96
C ARG A 106 -12.28 3.32 -4.63
N ARG A 107 -12.32 2.10 -4.11
CA ARG A 107 -11.70 1.72 -2.84
C ARG A 107 -10.18 1.87 -2.89
N LYS A 108 -9.54 1.47 -4.00
CA LYS A 108 -8.11 1.70 -4.22
C LYS A 108 -7.75 3.19 -4.27
N ARG A 109 -8.57 4.01 -4.93
CA ARG A 109 -8.39 5.48 -4.94
C ARG A 109 -8.53 6.09 -3.55
N ILE A 110 -9.54 5.67 -2.78
CA ILE A 110 -9.73 6.11 -1.40
C ILE A 110 -8.54 5.71 -0.53
N PHE A 111 -8.09 4.45 -0.61
CA PHE A 111 -6.91 3.98 0.14
C PHE A 111 -5.68 4.83 -0.17
N TYR A 112 -5.45 5.09 -1.45
CA TYR A 112 -4.33 5.91 -1.91
C TYR A 112 -4.41 7.34 -1.35
N ASP A 113 -5.53 8.03 -1.55
CA ASP A 113 -5.70 9.41 -1.05
C ASP A 113 -5.56 9.47 0.47
N ARG A 114 -6.10 8.50 1.21
CA ARG A 114 -6.16 8.53 2.68
C ARG A 114 -4.84 8.15 3.33
N TYR A 115 -4.21 7.08 2.88
CA TYR A 115 -3.09 6.46 3.60
C TYR A 115 -1.73 6.71 2.93
N ILE A 116 -1.72 6.98 1.63
CA ILE A 116 -0.48 7.28 0.91
C ILE A 116 -0.24 8.77 0.84
N LEU A 117 -1.27 9.54 0.43
CA LEU A 117 -1.20 11.00 0.36
C LEU A 117 -1.47 11.67 1.72
N GLY A 118 -2.06 10.94 2.67
CA GLY A 118 -2.38 11.48 4.01
C GLY A 118 -3.58 12.43 4.04
N ASN A 119 -4.47 12.39 3.04
CA ASN A 119 -5.63 13.26 2.99
C ASN A 119 -6.68 12.89 4.06
N SER A 120 -7.37 13.91 4.58
CA SER A 120 -8.50 13.72 5.49
C SER A 120 -9.72 13.14 4.75
N ILE A 121 -10.70 12.61 5.50
CA ILE A 121 -11.95 12.04 4.93
C ILE A 121 -12.64 13.08 4.05
N TYR A 122 -12.77 14.29 4.59
CA TYR A 122 -13.34 15.45 3.91
C TYR A 122 -12.63 15.76 2.58
N VAL A 123 -11.30 15.87 2.58
CA VAL A 123 -10.53 16.19 1.36
C VAL A 123 -10.66 15.07 0.32
N THR A 124 -10.58 13.80 0.74
CA THR A 124 -10.80 12.65 -0.16
C THR A 124 -12.21 12.64 -0.75
N ALA A 125 -13.23 12.94 0.07
CA ALA A 125 -14.63 12.99 -0.36
C ALA A 125 -14.83 14.06 -1.45
N GLN A 126 -14.25 15.26 -1.25
CA GLN A 126 -14.28 16.33 -2.23
C GLN A 126 -13.59 15.95 -3.54
N ARG A 127 -12.37 15.41 -3.47
CA ARG A 127 -11.58 15.02 -4.66
C ARG A 127 -12.22 13.93 -5.49
N LEU A 128 -12.93 13.01 -4.83
CA LEU A 128 -13.60 11.88 -5.48
C LEU A 128 -15.08 12.14 -5.77
N HIS A 129 -15.61 13.31 -5.41
CA HIS A 129 -17.02 13.69 -5.57
C HIS A 129 -18.00 12.68 -4.97
N ILE A 130 -17.73 12.23 -3.74
CA ILE A 130 -18.54 11.26 -2.99
C ILE A 130 -18.78 11.74 -1.56
N SER A 131 -19.68 11.08 -0.82
CA SER A 131 -19.94 11.41 0.58
C SER A 131 -18.81 10.97 1.52
N GLU A 132 -18.64 11.71 2.62
CA GLU A 132 -17.68 11.37 3.69
C GLU A 132 -17.99 10.02 4.35
N ASP A 133 -19.26 9.68 4.51
CA ASP A 133 -19.69 8.38 5.03
C ASP A 133 -19.21 7.24 4.13
N LEU A 134 -19.35 7.39 2.81
CA LEU A 134 -18.84 6.39 1.86
C LEU A 134 -17.32 6.28 1.92
N VAL A 135 -16.60 7.41 2.04
CA VAL A 135 -15.14 7.40 2.24
C VAL A 135 -14.77 6.67 3.53
N SER A 136 -15.47 6.92 4.63
CA SER A 136 -15.20 6.28 5.92
C SER A 136 -15.38 4.75 5.86
N GLN A 137 -16.49 4.30 5.28
CA GLN A 137 -16.80 2.87 5.12
C GLN A 137 -15.79 2.15 4.22
N GLU A 138 -15.48 2.72 3.05
CA GLU A 138 -14.54 2.11 2.11
C GLU A 138 -13.10 2.22 2.61
N SER A 139 -12.72 3.28 3.34
CA SER A 139 -11.42 3.39 4.01
C SER A 139 -11.23 2.22 4.97
N THR A 140 -12.21 1.96 5.84
CA THR A 140 -12.18 0.87 6.82
C THR A 140 -12.05 -0.50 6.15
N LYS A 141 -12.83 -0.76 5.10
CA LYS A 141 -12.72 -2.02 4.34
C LYS A 141 -11.36 -2.16 3.66
N SER A 142 -10.87 -1.08 3.05
CA SER A 142 -9.60 -1.09 2.32
C SER A 142 -8.41 -1.37 3.22
N ILE A 143 -8.37 -0.74 4.41
CA ILE A 143 -7.27 -0.93 5.34
C ILE A 143 -7.30 -2.31 5.99
N ILE A 144 -8.47 -2.87 6.28
CA ILE A 144 -8.59 -4.25 6.78
C ILE A 144 -8.09 -5.23 5.72
N GLN A 145 -8.51 -5.08 4.45
CA GLN A 145 -8.05 -5.93 3.36
C GLN A 145 -6.52 -5.86 3.20
N PHE A 146 -5.97 -4.64 3.16
CA PHE A 146 -4.53 -4.41 3.05
C PHE A 146 -3.77 -5.03 4.23
N ALA A 147 -4.20 -4.73 5.45
CA ALA A 147 -3.56 -5.22 6.67
C ALA A 147 -3.68 -6.75 6.80
N SER A 148 -4.79 -7.35 6.38
CA SER A 148 -4.98 -8.80 6.42
C SER A 148 -3.97 -9.53 5.54
N ALA A 149 -3.70 -9.01 4.34
CA ALA A 149 -2.75 -9.64 3.42
C ALA A 149 -1.28 -9.59 3.89
N LEU A 150 -0.97 -8.64 4.76
CA LEU A 150 0.35 -8.43 5.35
C LEU A 150 0.42 -8.85 6.83
N GLU A 151 -0.64 -9.50 7.35
CA GLU A 151 -0.72 -9.97 8.73
C GLU A 151 -0.54 -8.83 9.77
N LEU A 152 -0.96 -7.62 9.41
CA LEU A 152 -0.88 -6.42 10.25
C LEU A 152 -2.16 -6.16 11.08
N LEU A 153 -3.19 -7.00 10.93
CA LEU A 153 -4.43 -6.89 11.70
C LEU A 153 -4.19 -7.09 13.19
N LYS A 154 -4.91 -6.32 14.00
CA LYS A 154 -5.06 -6.58 15.43
C LYS A 154 -6.53 -6.79 15.75
N PHE A 155 -6.83 -7.93 16.36
CA PHE A 155 -8.15 -8.25 16.87
C PHE A 155 -8.33 -7.66 18.28
N ARG A 156 -9.59 -7.42 18.64
CA ARG A 156 -9.96 -6.92 19.97
C ARG A 156 -9.84 -7.99 21.04
#